data_AF-A0A383AAP0-F1
#
_entry.id   AF-A0A383AAP0-F1
#
_cell.length_a   1.000
_cell.length_b   1.000
_cell.length_c   1.000
_cell.angle_alpha   90.00
_cell.angle_beta   90.00
_cell.angle_gamma   90.00
#
_symmetry.space_group_name_H-M   'P 1'
#
loop_
_entity.id
_entity.type
_entity.pdbx_description
1 polymer ?
#
loop_
_entity_poly.entity_id
_entity_poly.type
_entity_poly.pdbx_seq_one_letter_code
_entity_poly.pdbx_strand_id
1 'polypeptide(L)' 'MATYSRITNNPSTLSKPLGLYSQVCTVNSSNLIFLAGQVAVNNKGNLVGENDIAAQVTQIYQ' A
#
# COMPACT_ATOMS: atom_id res chain seq x y z
N MET A 1 3.20 32.06 -4.07
CA MET A 1 3.08 30.78 -4.80
C MET A 1 2.75 29.70 -3.78
N ALA A 2 1.76 28.84 -4.02
CA ALA A 2 1.48 27.72 -3.15
C ALA A 2 2.57 26.64 -3.37
N THR A 3 3.29 26.27 -2.32
CA THR A 3 4.32 25.22 -2.37
C THR A 3 3.64 23.86 -2.24
N TYR A 4 3.50 23.15 -3.36
CA TYR A 4 2.99 21.78 -3.35
C TYR A 4 4.12 20.82 -3.01
N SER A 5 3.96 20.04 -1.95
CA SER A 5 4.91 19.00 -1.56
C SER A 5 4.18 17.72 -1.15
N ARG A 6 4.88 16.59 -1.21
CA ARG A 6 4.35 15.28 -0.83
C ARG A 6 5.41 14.48 -0.08
N ILE A 7 4.96 13.53 0.73
CA ILE A 7 5.81 12.56 1.42
C ILE A 7 5.35 11.16 1.01
N THR A 8 6.29 10.28 0.70
CA THR A 8 6.03 8.88 0.36
C THR A 8 6.51 7.96 1.46
N ASN A 9 5.79 6.86 1.71
CA ASN A 9 6.14 5.87 2.72
C ASN A 9 5.90 4.44 2.24
N ASN A 10 6.77 3.53 2.68
CA ASN A 10 6.64 2.08 2.52
C ASN A 10 6.71 1.44 3.92
N PRO A 11 5.56 1.27 4.60
CA PRO A 11 5.52 0.68 5.94
C PRO A 11 6.20 -0.69 5.98
N SER A 12 7.02 -0.95 7.01
CA SER A 12 7.67 -2.25 7.21
C SER A 12 6.71 -3.38 7.55
N THR A 13 5.47 -3.05 7.90
CA THR A 13 4.37 -4.00 8.13
C THR A 13 3.79 -4.55 6.83
N LEU A 14 4.01 -3.89 5.68
CA LEU A 14 3.56 -4.33 4.37
C LEU A 14 4.70 -5.01 3.58
N SER A 15 4.32 -5.71 2.51
CA SER A 15 5.29 -6.19 1.53
C SER A 15 6.01 -5.03 0.85
N LYS A 16 7.25 -5.29 0.44
CA LYS A 16 8.01 -4.35 -0.38
C LYS A 16 7.29 -4.13 -1.72
N PRO A 17 7.26 -2.89 -2.24
CA PRO A 17 6.75 -2.62 -3.58
C PRO A 17 7.41 -3.53 -4.63
N LEU A 18 6.59 -4.12 -5.51
CA LEU A 18 7.05 -5.01 -6.59
C LEU A 18 7.68 -4.25 -7.78
N GLY A 19 7.65 -2.92 -7.76
CA GLY A 19 8.14 -2.06 -8.82
C GLY A 19 8.37 -0.63 -8.36
N LEU A 20 8.42 0.30 -9.30
CA LEU A 20 8.73 1.72 -9.03
C LEU A 20 7.50 2.49 -8.53
N TYR A 21 7.03 2.15 -7.33
CA TYR A 21 5.96 2.87 -6.63
C TYR A 21 6.22 2.93 -5.12
N SER A 22 5.43 3.75 -4.42
CA SER A 22 5.34 3.77 -2.96
C SER A 22 3.96 3.32 -2.52
N GLN A 23 3.86 2.61 -1.40
CA GLN A 23 2.58 2.14 -0.87
C GLN A 23 1.66 3.30 -0.51
N VAL A 24 2.22 4.37 0.05
CA VAL A 24 1.47 5.55 0.50
C VAL A 24 2.14 6.83 0.02
N CYS A 25 1.33 7.79 -0.44
CA CYS A 25 1.75 9.16 -0.71
C CYS A 25 0.78 10.15 -0.06
N THR A 26 1.29 10.99 0.84
CA THR A 26 0.52 12.06 1.50
C THR A 26 0.84 13.41 0.86
N VAL A 27 -0.18 14.16 0.48
CA VAL A 27 -0.02 15.52 -0.09
C VAL A 27 -0.03 16.55 1.04
N ASN A 28 1.09 17.19 1.32
CA ASN A 28 1.24 18.06 2.50
C ASN A 28 0.34 19.31 2.47
N SER A 29 -0.07 19.74 1.28
CA SER A 29 -0.94 20.90 1.09
C SER A 29 -2.44 20.59 1.25
N SER A 30 -2.80 19.34 1.58
CA SER A 30 -4.20 18.90 1.70
C SER A 30 -4.32 17.67 2.63
N ASN A 31 -5.53 17.19 2.86
CA ASN A 31 -5.75 15.92 3.57
C ASN A 31 -5.92 14.73 2.61
N LEU A 32 -5.28 14.79 1.44
CA LEU A 32 -5.34 13.71 0.45
C LEU A 32 -4.21 12.71 0.65
N ILE A 33 -4.59 11.43 0.68
CA ILE A 33 -3.69 10.28 0.71
C ILE A 33 -3.97 9.45 -0.54
N PHE A 34 -2.92 9.16 -1.30
CA PHE A 34 -2.95 8.18 -2.37
C PHE A 34 -2.39 6.87 -1.84
N LEU A 35 -3.24 5.83 -1.84
CA LEU A 35 -2.90 4.47 -1.43
C LEU A 35 -2.75 3.60 -2.67
N ALA A 36 -1.64 2.88 -2.78
CA ALA A 36 -1.44 1.90 -3.85
C ALA A 36 -2.44 0.74 -3.72
N GLY A 37 -2.76 0.08 -4.83
CA GLY A 37 -3.60 -1.12 -4.80
C GLY A 37 -2.97 -2.21 -3.93
N GLN A 38 -3.70 -2.64 -2.89
CA GLN A 38 -3.26 -3.72 -2.03
C GLN A 38 -3.65 -5.08 -2.65
N VAL A 39 -2.79 -6.06 -2.44
CA VAL A 39 -2.95 -7.44 -2.94
C VAL A 39 -2.73 -8.41 -1.78
N ALA A 40 -3.24 -9.63 -1.91
CA ALA A 40 -3.26 -10.63 -0.85
C ALA A 40 -1.89 -11.27 -0.57
N VAL A 41 -0.89 -10.47 -0.21
CA VAL A 41 0.44 -10.93 0.18
C VAL A 41 0.76 -10.52 1.61
N ASN A 42 1.49 -11.37 2.33
CA ASN A 42 2.03 -11.00 3.63
C ASN A 42 3.27 -10.08 3.51
N ASN A 43 3.84 -9.65 4.63
CA ASN A 43 5.02 -8.78 4.66
C ASN A 43 6.28 -9.35 3.97
N LYS A 44 6.34 -10.68 3.75
CA LYS A 44 7.42 -11.34 3.00
C LYS A 44 7.14 -11.39 1.49
N GLY A 45 5.96 -10.98 1.06
CA GLY A 45 5.51 -11.04 -0.34
C GLY A 45 4.88 -12.38 -0.74
N ASN A 46 4.57 -13.26 0.22
CA ASN A 46 3.94 -14.56 -0.10
C ASN A 46 2.42 -14.40 -0.16
N LEU A 47 1.78 -15.09 -1.12
CA LEU A 47 0.33 -15.18 -1.23
C LEU A 47 -0.30 -15.69 0.08
N VAL A 48 -1.40 -15.06 0.50
CA VAL A 48 -2.26 -15.49 1.61
C VAL A 48 -3.62 -15.88 1.03
N GLY A 49 -4.18 -17.02 1.44
CA GLY A 49 -5.49 -17.48 0.96
C GLY A 49 -5.44 -18.15 -0.42
N GLU A 50 -4.46 -19.02 -0.67
CA GLU A 50 -4.42 -19.79 -1.91
C GLU A 50 -5.73 -20.58 -2.10
N ASN A 51 -6.37 -20.41 -3.27
CA ASN A 51 -7.70 -20.96 -3.58
C ASN A 51 -8.84 -20.50 -2.66
N ASP A 52 -8.66 -19.44 -1.86
CA ASP A 52 -9.67 -18.86 -0.98
C ASP A 52 -9.76 -17.33 -1.19
N ILE A 53 -10.75 -16.91 -1.97
CA ILE A 53 -10.98 -15.49 -2.28
C ILE A 53 -11.39 -14.69 -1.05
N ALA A 54 -12.08 -15.28 -0.08
CA ALA A 54 -12.49 -14.59 1.13
C ALA A 54 -11.28 -14.27 2.02
N ALA A 55 -10.35 -15.24 2.14
CA ALA A 55 -9.08 -15.02 2.82
C ALA A 55 -8.21 -13.97 2.11
N GLN A 56 -8.17 -13.99 0.77
CA GLN A 56 -7.44 -12.98 -0.01
C GLN A 56 -8.00 -11.57 0.18
N VAL A 57 -9.32 -11.41 0.11
CA VAL A 57 -9.97 -10.11 0.35
C VAL A 57 -9.72 -9.65 1.78
N THR A 58 -9.78 -10.55 2.75
CA THR A 58 -9.45 -10.23 4.15
C THR A 58 -8.02 -9.70 4.26
N GLN A 59 -7.04 -10.33 3.62
CA GLN A 59 -5.66 -9.88 3.64
C GLN A 59 -5.46 -8.50 3.00
N ILE A 60 -6.22 -8.17 1.96
CA ILE A 60 -6.12 -6.88 1.25
C ILE A 60 -6.52 -5.69 2.15
N TYR A 61 -7.44 -5.91 3.10
CA TYR A 61 -7.94 -4.86 4.01
C TYR A 61 -7.20 -4.81 5.36
N GLN A 62 -6.27 -5.72 5.61
CA GLN A 62 -5.43 -5.76 6.83
C GLN A 62 -4.15 -4.93 6.65
#